data_AF-A0AAD9X3C8-F1
#
_entry.id   AF-A0AAD9X3C8-F1
#
_cell.length_a   1.000
_cell.length_b   1.000
_cell.length_c   1.000
_cell.angle_alpha   90.00
_cell.angle_beta   90.00
_cell.angle_gamma   90.00
#
_symmetry.space_group_name_H-M   'P 1'
#
loop_
_entity.id
_entity.type
_entity.pdbx_description
1 polymer ?
#
loop_
_entity_poly.entity_id
_entity_poly.type
_entity_poly.pdbx_seq_one_letter_code
_entity_poly.pdbx_strand_id
1 'polypeptide(L)'
;MGGLPGTMHVIGGNAQGIMKLGEVKWLNKELSKLWPLVTEIREAAELVIKESVEPLLEEYRPSEITSLKFSKLSLGDVAPKIEGMLE
;
A
#
# COMPACT_ATOMS: atom_id res chain seq x y z
N MET A 1 53.58 19.23 9.78
CA MET A 1 52.79 18.72 10.92
C MET A 1 51.56 19.60 11.04
N GLY A 2 50.31 19.19 10.95
CA GLY A 2 49.65 17.93 10.65
C GLY A 2 48.16 18.29 10.70
N GLY A 3 47.52 18.50 9.55
CA GLY A 3 46.09 18.81 9.48
C GLY A 3 45.29 17.54 9.75
N LEU A 4 44.45 17.54 10.79
CA LEU A 4 43.62 16.40 11.17
C LEU A 4 42.60 16.08 10.06
N PRO A 5 42.40 14.80 9.72
CA PRO A 5 41.47 14.39 8.67
C PRO A 5 40.04 14.23 9.22
N GLY A 6 39.08 14.72 8.44
CA GLY A 6 37.71 14.17 8.40
C GLY A 6 36.78 14.54 9.55
N THR A 7 36.16 15.71 9.47
CA THR A 7 34.84 15.91 10.12
C THR A 7 33.81 15.10 9.34
N MET A 8 33.49 13.90 9.82
CA MET A 8 32.37 13.11 9.32
C MET A 8 31.08 13.75 9.83
N HIS A 9 30.38 14.49 8.97
CA HIS A 9 29.03 14.98 9.27
C HIS A 9 28.09 13.77 9.30
N VAL A 10 27.88 13.19 10.49
CA VAL A 10 26.79 12.25 10.71
C VAL A 10 25.52 13.08 10.70
N ILE A 11 24.80 13.08 9.57
CA ILE A 11 23.44 13.61 9.51
C ILE A 11 22.60 12.70 10.41
N GLY A 12 22.36 13.18 11.64
CA GLY A 12 21.66 12.45 12.68
C GLY A 12 20.20 12.22 12.32
N GLY A 13 19.91 11.11 11.63
CA GLY A 13 18.59 10.51 11.65
C GLY A 13 18.34 9.96 13.05
N ASN A 14 17.22 10.34 13.68
CA ASN A 14 16.85 9.76 14.98
C ASN A 14 16.68 8.23 14.84
N ALA A 15 17.12 7.47 15.86
CA ALA A 15 17.06 6.00 15.82
C ALA A 15 15.63 5.49 15.58
N GLN A 16 14.61 6.21 16.08
CA GLN A 16 13.21 5.91 15.86
C GLN A 16 12.80 6.00 14.38
N GLY A 17 13.26 7.01 13.64
CA GLY A 17 13.00 7.15 12.21
C GLY A 17 13.72 6.09 11.39
N ILE A 18 14.92 5.68 11.80
CA ILE A 18 15.68 4.59 11.16
C ILE A 18 14.96 3.25 11.37
N MET A 19 14.46 2.98 12.58
CA MET A 19 13.69 1.77 12.89
C MET A 19 12.36 1.74 12.13
N LYS A 20 11.60 2.85 12.14
CA LYS A 20 10.32 2.96 11.43
C LYS A 20 10.48 2.82 9.91
N LEU A 21 11.55 3.41 9.33
CA LEU A 21 11.88 3.22 7.92
C LEU A 21 12.31 1.78 7.61
N GLY A 22 13.03 1.13 8.52
CA GLY A 22 13.39 -0.29 8.42
C GLY A 22 12.16 -1.19 8.42
N GLU A 23 11.19 -0.91 9.28
CA GLU A 23 9.93 -1.65 9.37
C GLU A 23 9.11 -1.53 8.07
N VAL A 24 8.94 -0.31 7.56
CA VAL A 24 8.19 -0.09 6.32
C VAL A 24 8.89 -0.74 5.11
N LYS A 25 10.23 -0.77 5.09
CA LYS A 25 11.00 -1.46 4.05
C LYS A 25 10.85 -2.99 4.12
N TRP A 26 10.82 -3.58 5.31
CA TRP A 26 10.59 -5.03 5.48
C TRP A 26 9.21 -5.40 4.93
N LEU A 27 8.18 -4.62 5.31
CA LEU A 27 6.80 -4.88 4.95
C LEU A 27 6.59 -4.79 3.43
N ASN A 28 7.12 -3.73 2.80
CA ASN A 28 7.09 -3.58 1.34
C ASN A 28 7.79 -4.74 0.62
N LYS A 29 8.89 -5.27 1.19
CA LYS A 29 9.63 -6.39 0.61
C LYS A 29 8.85 -7.69 0.67
N GLU A 30 8.18 -7.99 1.78
CA GLU A 30 7.30 -9.16 1.86
C GLU A 30 6.06 -9.02 1.00
N LEU A 31 5.44 -7.85 0.99
CA LEU A 31 4.28 -7.59 0.15
C LEU A 31 4.59 -7.80 -1.35
N SER A 32 5.78 -7.37 -1.79
CA SER A 32 6.26 -7.59 -3.17
C SER A 32 6.50 -9.06 -3.50
N LYS A 33 6.85 -9.90 -2.51
CA LYS A 33 7.03 -11.35 -2.70
C LYS A 33 5.71 -12.11 -2.68
N LEU A 34 4.73 -11.61 -1.93
CA LEU A 34 3.39 -12.18 -1.88
C LEU A 34 2.62 -11.80 -3.15
N TRP A 35 2.87 -10.62 -3.72
CA TRP A 35 2.16 -10.09 -4.90
C TRP A 35 2.07 -11.00 -6.16
N PRO A 36 3.02 -11.89 -6.45
CA PRO A 36 2.89 -12.89 -7.52
C PRO A 36 2.06 -14.13 -7.11
N LEU A 37 2.07 -14.50 -5.81
CA LEU A 37 1.20 -15.54 -5.23
C LEU A 37 -0.23 -15.03 -4.98
N VAL A 38 -0.43 -13.73 -5.20
CA VAL A 38 -1.59 -12.93 -4.85
C VAL A 38 -2.70 -13.01 -5.89
N THR A 39 -2.65 -13.80 -6.96
CA THR A 39 -3.84 -14.00 -7.81
C THR A 39 -5.06 -14.39 -6.95
N GLU A 40 -4.89 -15.33 -6.02
CA GLU A 40 -5.94 -15.75 -5.08
C GLU A 40 -6.30 -14.67 -4.05
N ILE A 41 -5.31 -13.96 -3.48
CA ILE A 41 -5.56 -12.91 -2.48
C ILE A 41 -6.15 -11.64 -3.13
N ARG A 42 -5.78 -11.34 -4.36
CA ARG A 42 -6.30 -10.23 -5.17
C ARG A 42 -7.73 -10.51 -5.55
N GLU A 43 -8.04 -11.71 -6.04
CA GLU A 43 -9.41 -12.12 -6.33
C GLU A 43 -10.26 -12.08 -5.06
N ALA A 44 -9.73 -12.54 -3.92
CA ALA A 44 -10.41 -12.44 -2.64
C ALA A 44 -10.60 -10.97 -2.18
N ALA A 45 -9.59 -10.12 -2.31
CA ALA A 45 -9.68 -8.70 -1.97
C ALA A 45 -10.65 -7.95 -2.89
N GLU A 46 -10.65 -8.24 -4.18
CA GLU A 46 -11.62 -7.74 -5.16
C GLU A 46 -13.03 -8.19 -4.79
N LEU A 47 -13.23 -9.44 -4.37
CA LEU A 47 -14.51 -9.93 -3.89
C LEU A 47 -14.98 -9.16 -2.65
N VAL A 48 -14.12 -9.02 -1.63
CA VAL A 48 -14.44 -8.26 -0.41
C VAL A 48 -14.80 -6.80 -0.73
N ILE A 49 -14.08 -6.17 -1.66
CA ILE A 49 -14.38 -4.79 -2.10
C ILE A 49 -15.73 -4.75 -2.81
N LYS A 50 -16.03 -5.69 -3.73
CA LYS A 50 -17.34 -5.74 -4.39
C LYS A 50 -18.47 -5.91 -3.37
N GLU A 51 -18.34 -6.86 -2.45
CA GLU A 51 -19.36 -7.11 -1.43
C GLU A 51 -19.58 -5.91 -0.52
N SER A 52 -18.53 -5.13 -0.22
CA SER A 52 -18.66 -3.93 0.60
C SER A 52 -19.17 -2.71 -0.18
N VAL A 53 -18.84 -2.57 -1.46
CA VAL A 53 -19.07 -1.34 -2.23
C VAL A 53 -20.33 -1.42 -3.09
N GLU A 54 -20.69 -2.57 -3.63
CA GLU A 54 -21.94 -2.72 -4.41
C GLU A 54 -23.19 -2.32 -3.60
N PRO A 55 -23.35 -2.66 -2.31
CA PRO A 55 -24.48 -2.19 -1.52
C PRO A 55 -24.55 -0.67 -1.42
N LEU A 56 -23.39 0.00 -1.28
CA LEU A 56 -23.30 1.46 -1.23
C LEU A 56 -23.67 2.08 -2.57
N LEU A 57 -23.16 1.52 -3.67
CA LEU A 57 -23.49 1.98 -5.02
C LEU A 57 -24.98 1.88 -5.35
N GLU A 58 -25.63 0.85 -4.81
CA GLU A 58 -27.05 0.61 -4.93
C GLU A 58 -27.89 1.60 -4.09
N GLU A 59 -27.39 1.98 -2.91
CA GLU A 59 -27.99 3.04 -2.08
C GLU A 59 -27.91 4.42 -2.73
N TYR A 60 -26.81 4.73 -3.43
CA TYR A 60 -26.60 5.99 -4.15
C TYR A 60 -27.07 5.97 -5.60
N ARG A 61 -27.85 4.96 -5.98
CA ARG A 61 -28.26 4.78 -7.37
C ARG A 61 -29.21 5.89 -7.84
N PRO A 62 -28.97 6.51 -9.01
CA PRO A 62 -29.94 7.39 -9.67
C PRO A 62 -31.25 6.67 -10.00
N SER A 63 -32.38 7.39 -9.98
CA SER A 63 -33.72 6.85 -10.28
C SER A 63 -33.88 6.26 -11.69
N GLU A 64 -33.00 6.63 -12.62
CA GLU A 64 -33.09 6.27 -14.03
C GLU A 64 -32.49 4.90 -14.36
N ILE A 65 -31.75 4.28 -13.43
CA ILE A 65 -31.09 2.99 -13.65
C ILE A 65 -31.57 1.93 -12.65
N THR A 66 -31.59 0.66 -13.08
CA THR A 66 -32.17 -0.45 -12.32
C THR A 66 -31.13 -1.31 -11.59
N SER A 67 -29.83 -1.13 -11.87
CA SER A 67 -28.70 -1.70 -11.11
C SER A 67 -27.38 -0.99 -11.40
N LEU A 68 -26.54 -0.86 -10.38
CA LEU A 68 -25.16 -0.36 -10.47
C LEU A 68 -24.22 -1.39 -9.80
N LYS A 69 -23.58 -2.23 -10.62
CA LYS A 69 -22.66 -3.29 -10.17
C LYS A 69 -21.35 -3.23 -10.94
N PHE A 70 -20.30 -3.84 -10.41
CA PHE A 70 -19.02 -3.91 -11.12
C PHE A 70 -19.07 -4.98 -12.23
N SER A 71 -18.91 -4.56 -13.49
CA SER A 71 -18.69 -5.51 -14.59
C SER A 71 -17.30 -6.16 -14.52
N LYS A 72 -16.30 -5.40 -14.07
CA LYS A 72 -14.94 -5.86 -13.77
C LYS A 72 -14.34 -4.95 -12.69
N LEU A 73 -13.66 -5.56 -11.73
CA LEU A 73 -12.81 -4.87 -10.74
C LEU A 73 -11.43 -5.50 -10.87
N SER A 74 -10.36 -4.71 -10.83
CA SER A 74 -9.01 -5.24 -10.77
C SER A 74 -8.12 -4.34 -9.92
N LEU A 75 -7.36 -4.93 -9.00
CA LEU A 75 -6.38 -4.18 -8.17
C LEU A 75 -5.03 -3.97 -8.86
N GLY A 76 -4.86 -4.47 -10.09
CA GLY A 76 -3.62 -4.36 -10.87
C GLY A 76 -2.58 -5.44 -10.52
N ASP A 77 -1.47 -5.42 -11.27
CA ASP A 77 -0.38 -6.39 -11.17
C ASP A 77 0.85 -5.86 -10.41
N VAL A 78 0.76 -4.63 -9.88
CA VAL A 78 1.84 -4.00 -9.12
C VAL A 78 1.43 -3.88 -7.66
N ALA A 79 2.28 -4.37 -6.76
CA ALA A 79 2.05 -4.32 -5.32
C ALA A 79 1.91 -2.87 -4.84
N PRO A 80 0.95 -2.58 -3.95
CA PRO A 80 0.85 -1.25 -3.37
C PRO A 80 2.11 -1.00 -2.53
N LYS A 81 2.66 0.21 -2.65
CA LYS A 81 3.83 0.63 -1.87
C LYS A 81 3.33 1.40 -0.65
N ILE A 82 3.75 0.97 0.52
CA ILE A 82 3.47 1.67 1.78
C ILE A 82 4.58 2.69 2.00
N GLU A 83 4.25 3.98 1.95
CA GLU A 83 5.22 5.07 2.13
C GLU A 83 5.30 5.59 3.59
N GLY A 84 4.39 5.14 4.46
CA GLY A 84 4.33 5.47 5.89
C GLY A 84 2.99 6.12 6.28
N MET A 85 2.59 6.00 7.54
CA MET A 85 1.47 6.80 8.09
C MET A 85 1.94 8.25 8.18
N LEU A 86 1.28 9.15 7.43
CA LEU A 86 1.38 10.59 7.65
C LEU A 86 0.79 10.89 9.03
N GLU A 87 1.66 11.25 9.98
CA GLU A 87 1.28 12.13 11.10
C GLU A 87 1.78 13.54 10.79
#